data_AF-A0A9D7P4Z0-F1
#
_entry.id   AF-A0A9D7P4Z0-F1
#
_cell.length_a   1.000
_cell.length_b   1.000
_cell.length_c   1.000
_cell.angle_alpha   90.00
_cell.angle_beta   90.00
_cell.angle_gamma   90.00
#
_symmetry.space_group_name_H-M   'P 1'
#
loop_
_entity.id
_entity.type
_entity.pdbx_description
1 polymer ?
#
loop_
_entity_poly.entity_id
_entity_poly.type
_entity_poly.pdbx_seq_one_letter_code
_entity_poly.pdbx_strand_id
1 'polypeptide(L)'
;MFNTIPGEIEEYRDQHWHREGSLRIETIIEAERFIDKLGFSACLTDSRQPGPSLYVAVCGRRDAVMPHNVQKDPESSHTWILKDDIIRRGKVYYGKLLRGKTLFISRSMIPYFHSIMGMSRAQEKQRLSRDAQAILKVLRKEWEMATADLRQESGVSDRKIFNKAIDELQTSMIVIPSEVVYQPKFSYIWTLAEARFPDELSGRAGRAGRQARQARQNRPKAGSQRDRPIVFEGSRHDHPRGMCQGYRALKTRCRQRQSSSCFRRFCHFAR
;
A
#
# COMPACT_ATOMS: atom_id res chain seq x y z
N MET A 1 9.85 -0.59 -34.20
CA MET A 1 11.15 -0.76 -33.51
C MET A 1 10.90 -1.40 -32.16
N PHE A 2 11.45 -2.59 -31.89
CA PHE A 2 11.36 -3.19 -30.56
C PHE A 2 12.28 -2.40 -29.63
N ASN A 3 11.71 -1.73 -28.64
CA ASN A 3 12.46 -0.99 -27.65
C ASN A 3 13.01 -1.97 -26.60
N THR A 4 14.03 -2.75 -27.00
CA THR A 4 14.68 -3.74 -26.14
C THR A 4 15.19 -3.04 -24.89
N ILE A 5 14.72 -3.49 -23.73
CA ILE A 5 15.04 -2.87 -22.46
C ILE A 5 16.49 -3.26 -22.11
N PRO A 6 17.38 -2.30 -21.77
CA PRO A 6 18.75 -2.59 -21.39
C PRO A 6 18.86 -3.66 -20.31
N GLY A 7 19.87 -4.53 -20.41
CA GLY A 7 20.08 -5.66 -19.49
C GLY A 7 20.11 -5.23 -18.03
N GLU A 8 20.87 -4.17 -17.72
CA GLU A 8 20.95 -3.53 -16.40
C GLU A 8 19.57 -3.14 -15.81
N ILE A 9 18.61 -2.72 -16.65
CA ILE A 9 17.26 -2.35 -16.20
C ILE A 9 16.42 -3.60 -15.96
N GLU A 10 16.61 -4.66 -16.74
CA GLU A 10 15.94 -5.94 -16.50
C GLU A 10 16.49 -6.67 -15.27
N GLU A 11 17.82 -6.63 -15.02
CA GLU A 11 18.43 -7.13 -13.77
C GLU A 11 17.93 -6.34 -12.55
N TYR A 12 17.92 -5.01 -12.63
CA TYR A 12 17.35 -4.15 -11.58
C TYR A 12 15.89 -4.54 -11.29
N ARG A 13 15.08 -4.79 -12.33
CA ARG A 13 13.69 -5.23 -12.20
C ARG A 13 13.56 -6.64 -11.67
N ASP A 14 14.44 -7.56 -12.01
CA ASP A 14 14.42 -8.92 -11.48
C ASP A 14 14.61 -8.90 -9.96
N GLN A 15 15.60 -8.15 -9.48
CA GLN A 15 15.89 -7.96 -8.06
C GLN A 15 14.80 -7.17 -7.32
N HIS A 16 14.26 -6.10 -7.93
CA HIS A 16 13.30 -5.21 -7.26
C HIS A 16 11.85 -5.67 -7.36
N TRP A 17 11.46 -6.32 -8.46
CA TRP A 17 10.12 -6.88 -8.65
C TRP A 17 10.05 -8.37 -8.32
N HIS A 18 11.12 -8.94 -7.74
CA HIS A 18 11.22 -10.31 -7.24
C HIS A 18 10.89 -11.34 -8.35
N ARG A 19 11.51 -11.17 -9.54
CA ARG A 19 11.30 -12.05 -10.71
C ARG A 19 12.30 -13.21 -10.78
N GLU A 20 12.88 -13.57 -9.63
CA GLU A 20 13.85 -14.66 -9.42
C GLU A 20 13.36 -15.57 -8.29
N GLY A 21 13.60 -16.88 -8.41
CA GLY A 21 13.07 -17.87 -7.47
C GLY A 21 13.59 -17.72 -6.04
N SER A 22 14.80 -17.19 -5.88
CA SER A 22 15.42 -16.82 -4.59
C SER A 22 14.73 -15.66 -3.87
N LEU A 23 13.91 -14.88 -4.57
CA LEU A 23 13.19 -13.71 -4.06
C LEU A 23 11.67 -13.95 -3.98
N ARG A 24 11.22 -15.19 -4.25
CA ARG A 24 9.81 -15.59 -4.24
C ARG A 24 9.12 -15.18 -2.93
N ILE A 25 7.92 -14.62 -3.04
CA ILE A 25 7.10 -14.25 -1.89
C ILE A 25 6.22 -15.45 -1.50
N GLU A 26 6.35 -15.92 -0.26
CA GLU A 26 5.59 -17.04 0.30
C GLU A 26 4.75 -16.64 1.52
N THR A 27 5.07 -15.51 2.15
CA THR A 27 4.40 -15.05 3.36
C THR A 27 3.85 -13.64 3.22
N ILE A 28 2.83 -13.34 4.04
CA ILE A 28 2.27 -11.99 4.10
C ILE A 28 3.28 -10.94 4.59
N ILE A 29 4.25 -11.31 5.42
CA ILE A 29 5.26 -10.37 5.92
C ILE A 29 6.21 -9.95 4.77
N GLU A 30 6.55 -10.88 3.88
CA GLU A 30 7.29 -10.57 2.66
C GLU A 30 6.46 -9.74 1.68
N ALA A 31 5.18 -10.07 1.50
CA ALA A 31 4.27 -9.29 0.65
C ALA A 31 4.11 -7.83 1.14
N GLU A 32 3.90 -7.62 2.45
CA GLU A 32 3.87 -6.28 3.06
C GLU A 32 5.19 -5.52 2.83
N ARG A 33 6.35 -6.16 3.05
CA ARG A 33 7.69 -5.57 2.84
C ARG A 33 7.98 -5.24 1.37
N PHE A 34 7.57 -6.11 0.46
CA PHE A 34 7.71 -5.92 -0.99
C PHE A 34 6.95 -4.68 -1.47
N ILE A 35 5.68 -4.55 -1.04
CA ILE A 35 4.84 -3.41 -1.39
C ILE A 35 5.39 -2.12 -0.77
N ASP A 36 5.90 -2.16 0.47
CA ASP A 36 6.50 -1.00 1.14
C ASP A 36 7.80 -0.54 0.46
N LYS A 37 8.71 -1.48 0.15
CA LYS A 37 9.97 -1.23 -0.58
C LYS A 37 9.74 -0.59 -1.95
N LEU A 38 8.69 -1.00 -2.67
CA LEU A 38 8.35 -0.49 -4.00
C LEU A 38 7.43 0.74 -3.99
N GLY A 39 6.82 1.05 -2.85
CA GLY A 39 5.81 2.09 -2.73
C GLY A 39 4.41 1.68 -3.22
N PHE A 40 4.31 0.88 -4.29
CA PHE A 40 3.07 0.30 -4.80
C PHE A 40 3.32 -0.95 -5.65
N SER A 41 2.30 -1.80 -5.81
CA SER A 41 2.34 -2.98 -6.69
C SER A 41 0.95 -3.33 -7.21
N ALA A 42 0.86 -3.88 -8.43
CA ALA A 42 -0.38 -4.52 -8.89
C ALA A 42 -0.64 -5.81 -8.11
N CYS A 43 -1.91 -6.22 -8.01
CA CYS A 43 -2.28 -7.42 -7.25
C CYS A 43 -2.16 -8.72 -8.06
N LEU A 44 -2.77 -8.77 -9.24
CA LEU A 44 -2.96 -10.00 -10.03
C LEU A 44 -2.70 -9.77 -11.54
N THR A 45 -1.78 -8.86 -11.87
CA THR A 45 -1.34 -8.72 -13.26
C THR A 45 -0.13 -9.60 -13.52
N ASP A 46 -0.05 -10.21 -14.69
CA ASP A 46 1.06 -11.06 -15.08
C ASP A 46 2.11 -10.30 -15.91
N SER A 47 3.17 -10.99 -16.34
CA SER A 47 4.32 -10.45 -17.08
C SER A 47 3.97 -9.70 -18.37
N ARG A 48 2.76 -9.89 -18.91
CA ARG A 48 2.25 -9.17 -20.10
C ARG A 48 1.88 -7.72 -19.78
N GLN A 49 1.90 -7.32 -18.52
CA GLN A 49 1.64 -5.95 -18.06
C GLN A 49 2.90 -5.37 -17.41
N PRO A 50 3.33 -4.16 -17.79
CA PRO A 50 4.53 -3.55 -17.21
C PRO A 50 4.29 -3.08 -15.78
N GLY A 51 5.33 -3.21 -14.95
CA GLY A 51 5.37 -2.74 -13.55
C GLY A 51 5.42 -3.89 -12.54
N PRO A 52 5.59 -3.56 -11.26
CA PRO A 52 5.59 -4.55 -10.18
C PRO A 52 4.21 -5.19 -10.00
N SER A 53 4.21 -6.49 -9.71
CA SER A 53 3.00 -7.25 -9.41
C SER A 53 3.27 -8.28 -8.31
N LEU A 54 2.36 -8.41 -7.36
CA LEU A 54 2.44 -9.42 -6.31
C LEU A 54 2.37 -10.82 -6.91
N TYR A 55 1.53 -11.06 -7.93
CA TYR A 55 1.48 -12.35 -8.63
C TYR A 55 2.84 -12.75 -9.23
N VAL A 56 3.52 -11.83 -9.92
CA VAL A 56 4.84 -12.12 -10.53
C VAL A 56 5.89 -12.41 -9.45
N ALA A 57 5.85 -11.68 -8.32
CA ALA A 57 6.72 -11.91 -7.18
C ALA A 57 6.41 -13.21 -6.40
N VAL A 58 5.14 -13.65 -6.40
CA VAL A 58 4.72 -14.97 -5.88
C VAL A 58 5.14 -16.10 -6.82
N CYS A 59 5.19 -15.88 -8.13
CA CYS A 59 5.74 -16.86 -9.09
C CYS A 59 7.27 -16.93 -9.04
N GLY A 60 7.96 -15.85 -8.66
CA GLY A 60 9.43 -15.79 -8.61
C GLY A 60 10.10 -15.93 -9.98
N ARG A 61 9.45 -15.49 -11.07
CA ARG A 61 9.98 -15.64 -12.44
C ARG A 61 9.50 -14.55 -13.39
N ARG A 62 10.38 -14.14 -14.32
CA ARG A 62 10.13 -13.05 -15.29
C ARG A 62 8.96 -13.35 -16.24
N ASP A 63 8.77 -14.61 -16.61
CA ASP A 63 7.79 -15.09 -17.59
C ASP A 63 6.46 -15.56 -16.97
N ALA A 64 6.17 -15.16 -15.73
CA ALA A 64 4.92 -15.48 -15.07
C ALA A 64 3.71 -15.02 -15.91
N VAL A 65 2.94 -15.97 -16.44
CA VAL A 65 1.70 -15.74 -17.21
C VAL A 65 0.57 -16.43 -16.47
N MET A 66 -0.55 -15.73 -16.26
CA MET A 66 -1.68 -16.28 -15.51
C MET A 66 -2.46 -17.28 -16.37
N PRO A 67 -2.61 -18.55 -15.93
CA PRO A 67 -3.24 -19.60 -16.74
C PRO A 67 -4.75 -19.39 -16.89
N HIS A 68 -5.37 -20.08 -17.85
CA HIS A 68 -6.81 -19.94 -18.09
C HIS A 68 -7.66 -20.33 -16.86
N ASN A 69 -7.28 -21.42 -16.18
CA ASN A 69 -7.98 -21.94 -15.00
C ASN A 69 -7.38 -21.40 -13.70
N VAL A 70 -7.33 -20.06 -13.56
CA VAL A 70 -6.74 -19.30 -12.42
C VAL A 70 -7.08 -19.89 -11.04
N GLN A 71 -8.31 -20.35 -10.83
CA GLN A 71 -8.79 -20.89 -9.55
C GLN A 71 -8.11 -22.21 -9.13
N LYS A 72 -7.53 -22.96 -10.07
CA LYS A 72 -6.84 -24.24 -9.81
C LYS A 72 -5.32 -24.11 -9.80
N ASP A 73 -4.81 -22.94 -10.15
CA ASP A 73 -3.37 -22.67 -10.19
C ASP A 73 -2.83 -22.35 -8.78
N PRO A 74 -1.83 -23.08 -8.27
CA PRO A 74 -1.29 -22.84 -6.93
C PRO A 74 -0.73 -21.43 -6.73
N GLU A 75 -0.07 -20.85 -7.73
CA GLU A 75 0.57 -19.53 -7.61
C GLU A 75 -0.48 -18.41 -7.56
N SER A 76 -1.51 -18.51 -8.41
CA SER A 76 -2.69 -17.65 -8.39
C SER A 76 -3.47 -17.79 -7.08
N SER A 77 -3.74 -19.02 -6.63
CA SER A 77 -4.45 -19.29 -5.38
C SER A 77 -3.72 -18.71 -4.16
N HIS A 78 -2.40 -18.91 -4.08
CA HIS A 78 -1.56 -18.33 -3.05
C HIS A 78 -1.58 -16.79 -3.08
N THR A 79 -1.53 -16.18 -4.27
CA THR A 79 -1.64 -14.72 -4.42
C THR A 79 -3.01 -14.20 -3.94
N TRP A 80 -4.09 -14.96 -4.10
CA TRP A 80 -5.42 -14.58 -3.58
C TRP A 80 -5.46 -14.64 -2.05
N ILE A 81 -4.88 -15.67 -1.44
CA ILE A 81 -4.78 -15.80 0.03
C ILE A 81 -3.99 -14.60 0.60
N LEU A 82 -2.81 -14.31 0.03
CA LEU A 82 -2.01 -13.15 0.43
C LEU A 82 -2.80 -11.83 0.27
N LYS A 83 -3.56 -11.65 -0.82
CA LYS A 83 -4.41 -10.48 -1.03
C LYS A 83 -5.45 -10.32 0.09
N ASP A 84 -6.16 -11.39 0.44
CA ASP A 84 -7.22 -11.35 1.46
C ASP A 84 -6.65 -11.05 2.85
N ASP A 85 -5.51 -11.65 3.18
CA ASP A 85 -4.84 -11.42 4.46
C ASP A 85 -4.22 -10.00 4.54
N ILE A 86 -3.73 -9.43 3.42
CA ILE A 86 -3.25 -8.03 3.34
C ILE A 86 -4.42 -7.07 3.56
N ILE A 87 -5.56 -7.31 2.91
CA ILE A 87 -6.79 -6.53 3.09
C ILE A 87 -7.20 -6.53 4.57
N ARG A 88 -7.33 -7.73 5.18
CA ARG A 88 -7.75 -7.89 6.59
C ARG A 88 -6.81 -7.18 7.57
N ARG A 89 -5.49 -7.26 7.35
CA ARG A 89 -4.49 -6.57 8.17
C ARG A 89 -4.48 -5.05 7.96
N GLY A 90 -4.94 -4.56 6.81
CA GLY A 90 -5.16 -3.14 6.55
C GLY A 90 -3.94 -2.23 6.68
N LYS A 91 -2.72 -2.77 6.58
CA LYS A 91 -1.47 -1.98 6.65
C LYS A 91 -1.09 -1.32 5.33
N VAL A 92 -1.73 -1.76 4.25
CA VAL A 92 -1.49 -1.37 2.86
C VAL A 92 -2.84 -0.98 2.27
N TYR A 93 -2.89 0.11 1.52
CA TYR A 93 -4.12 0.51 0.83
C TYR A 93 -4.37 -0.41 -0.36
N TYR A 94 -5.59 -0.94 -0.49
CA TYR A 94 -6.00 -1.77 -1.63
C TYR A 94 -7.24 -1.20 -2.31
N GLY A 95 -7.19 -1.09 -3.65
CA GLY A 95 -8.35 -0.69 -4.46
C GLY A 95 -8.06 -0.68 -5.96
N LYS A 96 -9.11 -0.53 -6.77
CA LYS A 96 -8.99 -0.27 -8.21
C LYS A 96 -8.79 1.22 -8.44
N LEU A 97 -7.64 1.60 -8.98
CA LEU A 97 -7.24 3.01 -9.11
C LEU A 97 -6.82 3.39 -10.53
N LEU A 98 -6.05 2.52 -11.21
CA LEU A 98 -5.53 2.81 -12.54
C LEU A 98 -6.14 1.88 -13.58
N ARG A 99 -7.00 2.42 -14.45
CA ARG A 99 -7.66 1.69 -15.56
C ARG A 99 -8.37 0.40 -15.10
N GLY A 100 -9.03 0.44 -13.93
CA GLY A 100 -9.74 -0.71 -13.35
C GLY A 100 -8.84 -1.79 -12.73
N LYS A 101 -7.50 -1.64 -12.76
CA LYS A 101 -6.56 -2.58 -12.14
C LYS A 101 -6.52 -2.40 -10.63
N THR A 102 -6.52 -3.51 -9.92
CA THR A 102 -6.34 -3.59 -8.46
C THR A 102 -4.87 -3.36 -8.10
N LEU A 103 -4.66 -2.39 -7.21
CA LEU A 103 -3.36 -1.92 -6.76
C LEU A 103 -3.27 -1.98 -5.24
N PHE A 104 -2.10 -2.37 -4.77
CA PHE A 104 -1.62 -2.15 -3.43
C PHE A 104 -0.78 -0.87 -3.40
N ILE A 105 -0.98 0.00 -2.42
CA ILE A 105 -0.16 1.19 -2.17
C ILE A 105 0.33 1.14 -0.73
N SER A 106 1.65 1.24 -0.55
CA SER A 106 2.28 1.36 0.77
C SER A 106 1.75 2.55 1.56
N ARG A 107 1.73 2.45 2.88
CA ARG A 107 1.16 3.48 3.75
C ARG A 107 1.82 4.86 3.54
N SER A 108 3.14 4.88 3.31
CA SER A 108 3.91 6.09 3.01
C SER A 108 3.52 6.78 1.68
N MET A 109 3.01 6.02 0.71
CA MET A 109 2.66 6.52 -0.62
C MET A 109 1.20 7.00 -0.74
N ILE A 110 0.29 6.61 0.18
CA ILE A 110 -1.13 6.99 0.17
C ILE A 110 -1.33 8.51 -0.03
N PRO A 111 -0.64 9.43 0.67
CA PRO A 111 -0.86 10.86 0.50
C PRO A 111 -0.54 11.39 -0.90
N TYR A 112 0.44 10.77 -1.58
CA TYR A 112 0.88 11.18 -2.92
C TYR A 112 -0.17 10.76 -3.96
N PHE A 113 -0.65 9.52 -3.89
CA PHE A 113 -1.76 9.04 -4.73
C PHE A 113 -3.05 9.84 -4.46
N HIS A 114 -3.38 10.10 -3.20
CA HIS A 114 -4.53 10.93 -2.81
C HIS A 114 -4.41 12.37 -3.33
N SER A 115 -3.20 12.94 -3.42
CA SER A 115 -3.00 14.28 -3.99
C SER A 115 -3.26 14.38 -5.51
N ILE A 116 -3.32 13.25 -6.21
CA ILE A 116 -3.51 13.17 -7.67
C ILE A 116 -4.92 12.67 -8.02
N MET A 117 -5.42 11.66 -7.32
CA MET A 117 -6.68 10.96 -7.64
C MET A 117 -7.80 11.22 -6.63
N GLY A 118 -7.43 11.64 -5.41
CA GLY A 118 -8.35 11.83 -4.30
C GLY A 118 -9.41 12.90 -4.56
N MET A 119 -10.61 12.66 -4.06
CA MET A 119 -11.71 13.62 -4.11
C MET A 119 -11.98 14.20 -2.72
N SER A 120 -12.12 15.53 -2.63
CA SER A 120 -12.51 16.17 -1.38
C SER A 120 -14.03 16.11 -1.16
N ARG A 121 -14.47 16.09 0.10
CA ARG A 121 -15.90 16.05 0.47
C ARG A 121 -16.77 17.13 -0.22
N ALA A 122 -16.21 18.31 -0.47
CA ALA A 122 -16.91 19.40 -1.17
C ALA A 122 -17.20 19.09 -2.66
N GLN A 123 -16.39 18.26 -3.29
CA GLN A 123 -16.52 17.90 -4.71
C GLN A 123 -17.49 16.74 -4.95
N GLU A 124 -17.70 15.88 -3.96
CA GLU A 124 -18.46 14.62 -4.09
C GLU A 124 -19.85 14.82 -4.69
N LYS A 125 -20.62 15.78 -4.16
CA LYS A 125 -22.00 16.06 -4.63
C LYS A 125 -22.06 16.46 -6.11
N GLN A 126 -20.98 17.06 -6.64
CA GLN A 126 -20.88 17.57 -8.00
C GLN A 126 -20.22 16.59 -8.97
N ARG A 127 -19.31 15.74 -8.48
CA ARG A 127 -18.46 14.88 -9.32
C ARG A 127 -18.80 13.39 -9.27
N LEU A 128 -19.37 12.89 -8.17
CA LEU A 128 -19.78 11.49 -8.08
C LEU A 128 -21.13 11.25 -8.76
N SER A 129 -21.29 10.09 -9.39
CA SER A 129 -22.59 9.60 -9.85
C SER A 129 -23.60 9.51 -8.70
N ARG A 130 -24.91 9.54 -9.03
CA ARG A 130 -25.98 9.41 -8.03
C ARG A 130 -25.88 8.10 -7.25
N ASP A 131 -25.50 7.02 -7.92
CA ASP A 131 -25.34 5.69 -7.33
C ASP A 131 -24.14 5.65 -6.36
N ALA A 132 -23.01 6.27 -6.73
CA ALA A 132 -21.86 6.41 -5.85
C ALA A 132 -22.18 7.29 -4.63
N GLN A 133 -22.93 8.37 -4.79
CA GLN A 133 -23.41 9.20 -3.68
C GLN A 133 -24.35 8.42 -2.75
N ALA A 134 -25.24 7.58 -3.28
CA ALA A 134 -26.15 6.75 -2.49
C ALA A 134 -25.39 5.70 -1.65
N ILE A 135 -24.43 4.99 -2.24
CA ILE A 135 -23.57 4.02 -1.55
C ILE A 135 -22.74 4.73 -0.45
N LEU A 136 -22.13 5.88 -0.79
CA LEU A 136 -21.32 6.64 0.15
C LEU A 136 -22.13 7.20 1.33
N LYS A 137 -23.41 7.53 1.12
CA LYS A 137 -24.33 7.95 2.19
C LYS A 137 -24.55 6.81 3.21
N VAL A 138 -24.74 5.57 2.74
CA VAL A 138 -24.90 4.41 3.63
C VAL A 138 -23.61 4.11 4.39
N LEU A 139 -22.46 4.05 3.70
CA LEU A 139 -21.17 3.78 4.34
C LEU A 139 -20.77 4.84 5.38
N ARG A 140 -21.24 6.09 5.25
CA ARG A 140 -21.04 7.13 6.28
C ARG A 140 -21.97 7.04 7.48
N LYS A 141 -23.05 6.26 7.40
CA LYS A 141 -23.97 5.98 8.50
C LYS A 141 -23.55 4.72 9.24
N GLU A 142 -23.29 3.64 8.50
CA GLU A 142 -23.05 2.30 9.05
C GLU A 142 -21.57 1.91 9.20
N TRP A 143 -20.64 2.71 8.65
CA TRP A 143 -19.18 2.54 8.63
C TRP A 143 -18.63 1.31 7.88
N GLU A 144 -19.23 0.14 8.04
CA GLU A 144 -18.89 -1.08 7.32
C GLU A 144 -20.14 -1.82 6.83
N MET A 145 -20.11 -2.38 5.62
CA MET A 145 -21.25 -3.15 5.09
C MET A 145 -20.84 -4.17 4.03
N ALA A 146 -21.48 -5.34 4.03
CA ALA A 146 -21.28 -6.36 3.01
C ALA A 146 -21.91 -5.96 1.65
N THR A 147 -21.35 -6.42 0.53
CA THR A 147 -21.84 -6.15 -0.83
C THR A 147 -23.35 -6.39 -1.04
N ALA A 148 -23.93 -7.40 -0.39
CA ALA A 148 -25.35 -7.72 -0.54
C ALA A 148 -26.23 -6.66 0.12
N ASP A 149 -25.98 -6.40 1.40
CA ASP A 149 -26.74 -5.44 2.21
C ASP A 149 -26.53 -4.01 1.68
N LEU A 150 -25.32 -3.68 1.23
CA LEU A 150 -25.01 -2.35 0.69
C LEU A 150 -25.76 -2.05 -0.61
N ARG A 151 -26.05 -3.07 -1.45
CA ARG A 151 -26.91 -2.92 -2.64
C ARG A 151 -28.38 -2.70 -2.27
N GLN A 152 -28.84 -3.27 -1.16
CA GLN A 152 -30.20 -3.11 -0.66
C GLN A 152 -30.36 -1.73 -0.02
N GLU A 153 -29.52 -1.39 0.97
CA GLU A 153 -29.60 -0.15 1.74
C GLU A 153 -29.30 1.10 0.90
N SER A 154 -28.44 1.01 -0.12
CA SER A 154 -28.20 2.14 -1.03
C SER A 154 -29.27 2.27 -2.13
N GLY A 155 -30.18 1.31 -2.26
CA GLY A 155 -31.12 1.20 -3.38
C GLY A 155 -30.48 0.86 -4.74
N VAL A 156 -29.16 0.69 -4.81
CA VAL A 156 -28.42 0.39 -6.06
C VAL A 156 -28.43 -1.13 -6.27
N SER A 157 -29.62 -1.65 -6.57
CA SER A 157 -29.85 -3.09 -6.63
C SER A 157 -29.20 -3.78 -7.84
N ASP A 158 -29.02 -3.11 -8.99
CA ASP A 158 -28.33 -3.72 -10.13
C ASP A 158 -26.82 -3.91 -9.86
N ARG A 159 -26.32 -5.11 -10.18
CA ARG A 159 -24.94 -5.52 -9.91
C ARG A 159 -23.92 -4.77 -10.78
N LYS A 160 -24.25 -4.42 -12.03
CA LYS A 160 -23.32 -3.71 -12.93
C LYS A 160 -23.21 -2.24 -12.52
N ILE A 161 -24.34 -1.58 -12.21
CA ILE A 161 -24.38 -0.21 -11.70
C ILE A 161 -23.64 -0.12 -10.37
N PHE A 162 -23.94 -1.02 -9.42
CA PHE A 162 -23.25 -1.07 -8.13
C PHE A 162 -21.73 -1.22 -8.28
N ASN A 163 -21.27 -2.18 -9.09
CA ASN A 163 -19.84 -2.38 -9.32
C ASN A 163 -19.17 -1.14 -9.94
N LYS A 164 -19.85 -0.46 -10.87
CA LYS A 164 -19.35 0.80 -11.47
C LYS A 164 -19.23 1.91 -10.43
N ALA A 165 -20.21 2.04 -9.55
CA ALA A 165 -20.23 3.04 -8.48
C ALA A 165 -19.16 2.75 -7.40
N ILE A 166 -18.93 1.48 -7.04
CA ILE A 166 -17.81 1.08 -6.19
C ILE A 166 -16.47 1.39 -6.87
N ASP A 167 -16.31 1.07 -8.16
CA ASP A 167 -15.07 1.34 -8.90
C ASP A 167 -14.78 2.86 -9.01
N GLU A 168 -15.83 3.70 -9.10
CA GLU A 168 -15.75 5.16 -9.03
C GLU A 168 -15.31 5.66 -7.64
N LEU A 169 -15.90 5.13 -6.57
CA LEU A 169 -15.54 5.46 -5.18
C LEU A 169 -14.12 4.98 -4.82
N GLN A 170 -13.69 3.83 -5.33
CA GLN A 170 -12.31 3.34 -5.20
C GLN A 170 -11.34 4.24 -5.95
N THR A 171 -11.61 4.56 -7.23
CA THR A 171 -10.75 5.44 -8.05
C THR A 171 -10.60 6.83 -7.42
N SER A 172 -11.64 7.32 -6.74
CA SER A 172 -11.64 8.59 -6.00
C SER A 172 -10.95 8.52 -4.62
N MET A 173 -10.44 7.35 -4.25
CA MET A 173 -9.84 7.00 -2.95
C MET A 173 -10.74 7.20 -1.72
N ILE A 174 -12.05 7.00 -1.88
CA ILE A 174 -13.05 7.19 -0.82
C ILE A 174 -13.41 5.88 -0.11
N VAL A 175 -13.52 4.78 -0.85
CA VAL A 175 -13.96 3.46 -0.34
C VAL A 175 -12.91 2.39 -0.63
N ILE A 176 -12.73 1.47 0.31
CA ILE A 176 -11.87 0.28 0.20
C ILE A 176 -12.63 -0.94 0.75
N PRO A 177 -12.26 -2.18 0.35
CA PRO A 177 -12.67 -3.34 1.13
C PRO A 177 -11.84 -3.40 2.42
N SER A 178 -12.47 -3.69 3.55
CA SER A 178 -11.80 -3.98 4.83
C SER A 178 -11.60 -5.48 5.04
N GLU A 179 -12.53 -6.30 4.56
CA GLU A 179 -12.46 -7.76 4.69
C GLU A 179 -13.02 -8.49 3.46
N VAL A 180 -12.71 -9.79 3.39
CA VAL A 180 -13.20 -10.72 2.39
C VAL A 180 -13.78 -11.93 3.10
N VAL A 181 -15.05 -12.23 2.83
CA VAL A 181 -15.82 -13.29 3.49
C VAL A 181 -16.34 -14.24 2.41
N TYR A 182 -16.17 -15.55 2.61
CA TYR A 182 -16.55 -16.58 1.63
C TYR A 182 -17.86 -17.32 1.98
N GLN A 183 -18.32 -17.24 3.23
CA GLN A 183 -19.52 -17.92 3.72
C GLN A 183 -20.57 -16.91 4.22
N PRO A 184 -21.87 -17.11 3.96
CA PRO A 184 -22.46 -18.18 3.15
C PRO A 184 -22.22 -18.01 1.65
N LYS A 185 -21.78 -16.83 1.20
CA LYS A 185 -21.40 -16.51 -0.19
C LYS A 185 -20.24 -15.52 -0.18
N PHE A 186 -19.47 -15.49 -1.27
CA PHE A 186 -18.40 -14.51 -1.45
C PHE A 186 -18.92 -13.07 -1.36
N SER A 187 -18.36 -12.28 -0.45
CA SER A 187 -18.64 -10.86 -0.27
C SER A 187 -17.38 -10.11 0.18
N TYR A 188 -17.28 -8.86 -0.27
CA TYR A 188 -16.41 -7.88 0.35
C TYR A 188 -17.18 -7.17 1.46
N ILE A 189 -16.51 -6.87 2.56
CA ILE A 189 -16.96 -5.86 3.52
C ILE A 189 -16.34 -4.54 3.08
N TRP A 190 -17.18 -3.53 2.83
CA TRP A 190 -16.77 -2.21 2.35
C TRP A 190 -16.70 -1.22 3.50
N THR A 191 -15.68 -0.38 3.52
CA THR A 191 -15.53 0.72 4.49
C THR A 191 -14.98 1.98 3.83
N LEU A 192 -15.01 3.09 4.57
CA LEU A 192 -14.41 4.35 4.17
C LEU A 192 -12.88 4.28 4.30
N ALA A 193 -12.16 4.73 3.28
CA ALA A 193 -10.70 4.77 3.29
C ALA A 193 -10.16 5.64 4.45
N GLU A 194 -10.85 6.74 4.78
CA GLU A 194 -10.52 7.63 5.90
C GLU A 194 -10.65 6.95 7.28
N ALA A 195 -11.42 5.86 7.40
CA ALA A 195 -11.51 5.09 8.65
C ALA A 195 -10.26 4.23 8.89
N ARG A 196 -9.63 3.72 7.82
CA ARG A 196 -8.43 2.87 7.90
C ARG A 196 -7.12 3.67 7.84
N PHE A 197 -7.12 4.78 7.08
CA PHE A 197 -5.94 5.61 6.82
C PHE A 197 -6.19 7.11 7.15
N PRO A 198 -6.62 7.44 8.39
CA PRO A 198 -7.00 8.80 8.76
C PRO A 198 -5.84 9.79 8.63
N ASP A 199 -4.64 9.41 9.09
CA ASP A 199 -3.47 10.28 9.08
C ASP A 199 -3.01 10.61 7.66
N GLU A 200 -2.98 9.59 6.79
CA GLU A 200 -2.49 9.69 5.41
C GLU A 200 -3.45 10.45 4.48
N LEU A 201 -4.75 10.32 4.73
CA LEU A 201 -5.80 11.00 3.96
C LEU A 201 -6.14 12.39 4.53
N SER A 202 -5.81 12.66 5.81
CA SER A 202 -5.82 14.02 6.34
C SER A 202 -4.85 14.90 5.53
N GLY A 203 -5.36 16.00 4.96
CA GLY A 203 -4.68 16.76 3.90
C GLY A 203 -3.36 17.48 4.25
N ARG A 204 -2.72 17.17 5.39
CA ARG A 204 -1.41 17.70 5.79
C ARG A 204 -0.28 17.16 4.91
N ALA A 205 -0.21 15.84 4.69
CA ALA A 205 0.84 15.23 3.87
C ALA A 205 0.77 15.65 2.39
N GLY A 206 -0.43 15.98 1.89
CA GLY A 206 -0.63 16.59 0.57
C GLY A 206 -0.02 18.00 0.41
N ARG A 207 0.47 18.65 1.47
CA ARG A 207 1.31 19.87 1.37
C ARG A 207 2.77 19.50 1.15
N ALA A 208 3.29 18.55 1.93
CA ALA A 208 4.67 18.06 1.80
C ALA A 208 4.93 17.45 0.41
N GLY A 209 4.00 16.65 -0.13
CA GLY A 209 4.12 16.11 -1.50
C GLY A 209 4.14 17.19 -2.59
N ARG A 210 3.35 18.26 -2.45
CA ARG A 210 3.39 19.44 -3.34
C ARG A 210 4.72 20.20 -3.21
N GLN A 211 5.19 20.43 -1.99
CA GLN A 211 6.47 21.09 -1.71
C GLN A 211 7.65 20.27 -2.27
N ALA A 212 7.67 18.95 -2.12
CA ALA A 212 8.69 18.08 -2.69
C ALA A 212 8.69 18.08 -4.24
N ARG A 213 7.51 18.15 -4.86
CA ARG A 213 7.38 18.30 -6.33
C ARG A 213 7.87 19.67 -6.79
N GLN A 214 7.51 20.74 -6.09
CA GLN A 214 7.99 22.10 -6.35
C GLN A 214 9.52 22.20 -6.21
N ALA A 215 10.10 21.60 -5.15
CA ALA A 215 11.55 21.57 -4.92
C ALA A 215 12.31 20.76 -5.99
N ARG A 216 11.70 19.73 -6.58
CA ARG A 216 12.27 19.01 -7.73
C ARG A 216 12.18 19.81 -9.03
N GLN A 217 11.13 20.61 -9.23
CA GLN A 217 11.00 21.49 -10.41
C GLN A 217 11.88 22.75 -10.33
N ASN A 218 12.05 23.31 -9.13
CA ASN A 218 12.90 24.48 -8.87
C ASN A 218 14.38 24.13 -8.61
N ARG A 219 14.79 22.87 -8.83
CA ARG A 219 16.18 22.45 -8.65
C ARG A 219 17.03 23.15 -9.73
N PRO A 220 18.03 23.99 -9.38
CA PRO A 220 18.84 24.65 -10.39
C PRO A 220 19.53 23.59 -11.26
N LYS A 221 19.47 23.77 -12.59
CA LYS A 221 20.24 22.94 -13.50
C LYS A 221 21.71 23.16 -13.17
N ALA A 222 22.41 22.11 -12.75
CA ALA A 222 23.83 22.19 -12.43
C ALA A 222 24.58 22.64 -13.69
N GLY A 223 25.13 23.86 -13.65
CA GLY A 223 26.01 24.36 -14.70
C GLY A 223 27.29 23.53 -14.76
N SER A 224 27.76 23.21 -15.96
CA SER A 224 29.02 22.47 -16.14
C SER A 224 30.21 23.32 -15.69
N GLN A 225 30.71 23.09 -14.49
CA GLN A 225 31.98 23.67 -14.04
C GLN A 225 33.07 22.61 -14.27
N ARG A 226 33.85 22.79 -15.33
CA ARG A 226 34.94 21.88 -15.69
C ARG A 226 36.10 22.03 -14.72
N ASP A 227 36.70 20.89 -14.41
CA ASP A 227 38.11 20.63 -14.07
C ASP A 227 38.93 21.76 -13.43
N ARG A 228 39.34 21.53 -12.17
CA ARG A 228 40.65 21.97 -11.67
C ARG A 228 41.33 20.78 -10.99
N PRO A 229 42.65 20.55 -11.20
CA PRO A 229 43.35 19.43 -10.60
C PRO A 229 43.56 19.66 -9.10
N ILE A 230 43.44 18.58 -8.32
CA ILE A 230 43.78 18.58 -6.89
C ILE A 230 45.30 18.52 -6.79
N VAL A 231 45.92 19.60 -6.31
CA VAL A 231 47.33 19.61 -5.91
C VAL A 231 47.42 19.08 -4.48
N PHE A 232 48.13 17.97 -4.28
CA PHE A 232 48.46 17.45 -2.96
C PHE A 232 49.75 18.12 -2.45
N GLU A 233 49.63 19.09 -1.54
CA GLU A 233 50.74 19.52 -0.70
C GLU A 233 50.70 18.79 0.64
N GLY A 234 51.71 17.94 0.86
CA GLY A 234 51.88 17.23 2.13
C GLY A 234 52.57 18.10 3.17
N SER A 235 51.99 18.20 4.36
CA SER A 235 52.67 18.71 5.56
C SER A 235 52.68 17.65 6.66
N ARG A 236 53.80 17.58 7.38
CA ARG A 236 54.19 16.45 8.23
C ARG A 236 53.59 16.55 9.64
N HIS A 237 53.53 15.38 10.29
CA HIS A 237 53.54 15.14 11.73
C HIS A 237 52.89 16.17 12.67
N ASP A 238 51.92 15.69 13.46
CA ASP A 238 52.31 15.36 14.83
C ASP A 238 51.49 14.20 15.43
N HIS A 239 52.07 13.54 16.42
CA HIS A 239 51.48 12.42 17.17
C HIS A 239 51.51 12.80 18.65
N PRO A 240 50.45 12.53 19.44
CA PRO A 240 50.66 11.43 20.38
C PRO A 240 49.41 10.61 20.78
N ARG A 241 49.64 9.29 20.89
CA ARG A 241 49.31 8.40 22.03
C ARG A 241 47.95 8.56 22.73
N GLY A 242 47.11 7.52 22.61
CA GLY A 242 45.93 7.30 23.46
C GLY A 242 45.32 5.91 23.28
N MET A 243 45.97 4.86 23.79
CA MET A 243 45.52 3.47 23.63
C MET A 243 44.31 3.11 24.51
N CYS A 244 43.49 2.19 24.02
CA CYS A 244 42.28 1.69 24.67
C CYS A 244 42.54 0.79 25.90
N GLN A 245 41.95 1.15 27.04
CA GLN A 245 41.48 0.27 28.14
C GLN A 245 40.25 0.99 28.75
N GLY A 246 39.18 0.36 29.23
CA GLY A 246 38.76 -1.04 29.33
C GLY A 246 37.38 -1.09 30.05
N TYR A 247 36.88 -2.30 30.40
CA TYR A 247 35.65 -2.55 31.19
C TYR A 247 34.31 -2.14 30.54
N ARG A 248 33.29 -2.99 30.32
CA ARG A 248 32.76 -4.21 30.97
C ARG A 248 31.91 -3.96 32.23
N ALA A 249 30.60 -4.19 32.04
CA ALA A 249 29.54 -4.48 33.01
C ALA A 249 28.95 -3.34 33.86
N LEU A 250 27.62 -3.21 33.80
CA LEU A 250 26.75 -3.04 34.98
C LEU A 250 25.29 -3.44 34.65
N LYS A 251 24.89 -4.64 35.06
CA LYS A 251 23.48 -4.97 35.36
C LYS A 251 23.23 -4.51 36.80
N THR A 252 22.19 -3.72 37.07
CA THR A 252 21.06 -4.15 37.94
C THR A 252 19.99 -3.08 38.17
N ARG A 253 18.73 -3.56 38.22
CA ARG A 253 17.61 -3.11 39.08
C ARG A 253 17.29 -1.61 39.17
N CYS A 254 16.11 -1.28 38.64
CA CYS A 254 15.03 -0.86 39.54
C CYS A 254 13.74 -1.64 39.19
N ARG A 255 13.09 -2.21 40.20
CA ARG A 255 11.85 -3.01 40.10
C ARG A 255 10.90 -2.45 41.17
N GLN A 256 9.60 -2.63 40.96
CA GLN A 256 8.49 -2.33 41.90
C GLN A 256 8.09 -0.84 42.01
N ARG A 257 6.92 -0.53 41.43
CA ARG A 257 5.71 -0.28 42.23
C ARG A 257 4.51 -1.02 41.61
N GLN A 258 3.99 -2.00 42.36
CA GLN A 258 2.55 -2.31 42.42
C GLN A 258 1.93 -1.27 43.39
N SER A 259 0.62 -0.97 43.48
CA SER A 259 -0.62 -1.48 42.87
C SER A 259 -1.54 -0.26 42.52
N SER A 260 -2.89 -0.24 42.45
CA SER A 260 -3.98 -1.20 42.75
C SER A 260 -5.34 -0.77 42.12
N SER A 261 -6.20 -1.77 41.85
CA SER A 261 -7.69 -1.75 41.89
C SER A 261 -8.53 -0.58 41.33
N CYS A 262 -9.26 -0.84 40.24
CA CYS A 262 -10.70 -0.56 39.96
C CYS A 262 -10.92 -0.73 38.43
N PHE A 263 -11.99 -1.31 37.87
CA PHE A 263 -13.25 -1.85 38.41
C PHE A 263 -13.72 -3.05 37.52
N ARG A 264 -14.64 -3.91 38.00
CA ARG A 264 -15.10 -5.14 37.28
C ARG A 264 -16.52 -4.97 36.68
N ARG A 265 -16.74 -5.65 35.54
CA ARG A 265 -17.92 -6.45 35.04
C ARG A 265 -19.39 -6.06 35.36
N PHE A 266 -20.27 -6.55 34.46
CA PHE A 266 -21.76 -6.70 34.44
C PHE A 266 -22.52 -5.68 33.56
N CYS A 267 -23.55 -6.01 32.77
CA CYS A 267 -24.42 -7.22 32.62
C CYS A 267 -24.42 -7.78 31.16
N HIS A 268 -24.51 -9.09 30.88
CA HIS A 268 -25.71 -9.98 30.85
C HIS A 268 -26.85 -9.47 29.93
N PHE A 269 -27.25 -10.11 28.82
CA PHE A 269 -27.67 -11.52 28.55
C PHE A 269 -29.03 -11.89 29.16
N ALA A 270 -30.10 -11.54 28.42
CA ALA A 270 -31.48 -12.05 28.45
C ALA A 270 -32.13 -11.55 27.13
N ARG A 271 -32.89 -12.32 26.34
CA ARG A 271 -33.44 -13.68 26.49
C ARG A 271 -33.06 -14.55 25.30
#